data_AF-A0A9Q9DNL8-F1
#
_entry.id   AF-A0A9Q9DNL8-F1
#
_cell.length_a   1.000
_cell.length_b   1.000
_cell.length_c   1.000
_cell.angle_alpha   90.00
_cell.angle_beta   90.00
_cell.angle_gamma   90.00
#
_symmetry.space_group_name_H-M   'P 1'
#
loop_
_entity.id
_entity.type
_entity.pdbx_description
1 polymer ?
#
loop_
_entity_poly.entity_id
_entity_poly.type
_entity_poly.pdbx_seq_one_letter_code
_entity_poly.pdbx_strand_id
1 'polypeptide(L)'
;MYSYTLLSGLLFGALPVLVSAQSDLPNSGPAESSRTTDDCAGIKGISPKCSSQESAYQRDFFYIGGGYVDSGIPGQQMWSDQLYVEKLTPVKKVSKPYPMVFVSAGINTGAEWLNTPDNRKGWASYYIDQGYQVYIVDIAANGRSGQQLLSKYALRLASTDTINEQGFTAMENFDQYPQAKLHTQWPGNGTRGDAVFDAFTAANVPISSSSVNVENTMRTSGCQLLNLIGQSYTVCHSAGCTYTALWSDACPDLVRANINIEPGNIPFTSLIGNAGNVTGIPRTAARPCGLTYTPLQYDPPVTNCSAIATVEVGADEPGKRSCILQTGTIHRLTQVGKVPYIMVTGDASQHITYDHCFLEYFEQMGLTNYQWIKLGDMGIHGNGHFLFLEKNNEEIAAVINYGLEKLNSDAAAPGHPSLPVALTGEN
;
A
#
# COMPACT_ATOMS: atom_id res chain seq x y z
N MET A 1 27.66 28.13 -43.32
CA MET A 1 27.03 27.45 -44.47
C MET A 1 25.57 27.21 -44.11
N TYR A 2 24.67 27.60 -45.03
CA TYR A 2 23.20 27.73 -44.99
C TYR A 2 22.42 26.63 -44.21
N SER A 3 21.39 26.88 -43.36
CA SER A 3 20.06 27.55 -43.43
C SER A 3 18.93 26.79 -44.18
N TYR A 4 17.69 26.93 -43.65
CA TYR A 4 16.34 26.43 -44.03
C TYR A 4 15.93 25.06 -43.47
N THR A 5 14.84 24.80 -42.70
CA THR A 5 13.44 25.28 -42.52
C THR A 5 12.39 24.60 -43.43
N LEU A 6 11.42 23.91 -42.79
CA LEU A 6 9.97 23.70 -43.09
C LEU A 6 9.45 22.71 -44.18
N LEU A 7 8.56 21.82 -43.69
CA LEU A 7 7.19 21.45 -44.13
C LEU A 7 6.89 20.32 -45.16
N SER A 8 6.02 19.40 -44.68
CA SER A 8 4.86 18.73 -45.33
C SER A 8 5.00 17.78 -46.53
N GLY A 9 4.25 16.67 -46.46
CA GLY A 9 3.75 15.96 -47.65
C GLY A 9 3.28 14.52 -47.40
N LEU A 10 1.98 14.34 -47.14
CA LEU A 10 1.27 13.07 -47.35
C LEU A 10 1.38 12.66 -48.83
N LEU A 11 1.57 11.37 -49.11
CA LEU A 11 1.07 10.77 -50.35
C LEU A 11 0.48 9.39 -50.09
N PHE A 12 -0.80 9.29 -50.45
CA PHE A 12 -1.62 8.09 -50.58
C PHE A 12 -1.00 7.13 -51.61
N GLY A 13 -0.83 5.86 -51.22
CA GLY A 13 -0.59 4.75 -52.12
C GLY A 13 -1.78 3.80 -52.08
N ALA A 14 -2.63 3.85 -53.11
CA ALA A 14 -3.72 2.93 -53.34
C ALA A 14 -3.19 1.55 -53.73
N LEU A 15 -3.78 0.48 -53.16
CA LEU A 15 -3.63 -0.90 -53.63
C LEU A 15 -5.02 -1.55 -53.75
N PRO A 16 -5.20 -2.47 -54.71
CA PRO A 16 -6.46 -2.65 -55.43
C PRO A 16 -7.46 -3.58 -54.73
N VAL A 17 -8.72 -3.33 -55.05
CA VAL A 17 -9.88 -4.20 -54.81
C VAL A 17 -9.70 -5.51 -55.59
N LEU A 18 -9.67 -6.64 -54.89
CA LEU A 18 -9.86 -7.98 -55.47
C LEU A 18 -11.27 -8.47 -55.11
N VAL A 19 -12.08 -8.66 -56.15
CA VAL A 19 -13.43 -9.25 -56.10
C VAL A 19 -13.34 -10.77 -56.24
N SER A 20 -13.96 -11.44 -55.27
CA SER A 20 -14.57 -12.78 -55.22
C SER A 20 -13.85 -14.03 -55.76
N ALA A 21 -13.80 -15.05 -54.90
CA ALA A 21 -14.35 -16.37 -55.22
C ALA A 21 -14.88 -17.03 -53.93
N GLN A 22 -16.20 -17.23 -53.87
CA GLN A 22 -16.85 -18.08 -52.87
C GLN A 22 -16.58 -19.55 -53.22
N SER A 23 -16.07 -20.32 -52.27
CA SER A 23 -16.16 -21.78 -52.30
C SER A 23 -16.92 -22.24 -51.06
N ASP A 24 -18.04 -22.91 -51.32
CA ASP A 24 -18.94 -23.49 -50.33
C ASP A 24 -18.22 -24.47 -49.40
N LEU A 25 -18.31 -24.19 -48.09
CA LEU A 25 -17.97 -25.16 -47.03
C LEU A 25 -19.26 -25.48 -46.25
N PRO A 26 -19.48 -26.76 -45.90
CA PRO A 26 -20.75 -27.22 -45.37
C PRO A 26 -21.04 -26.65 -43.97
N ASN A 27 -22.31 -26.29 -43.82
CA ASN A 27 -22.96 -25.73 -42.64
C ASN A 27 -22.85 -26.71 -41.44
N SER A 28 -21.87 -26.51 -40.56
CA SER A 28 -21.92 -27.02 -39.20
C SER A 28 -22.56 -25.94 -38.32
N GLY A 29 -23.75 -26.24 -37.80
CA GLY A 29 -24.42 -25.40 -36.82
C GLY A 29 -23.51 -25.10 -35.62
N PRO A 30 -23.77 -24.01 -34.87
CA PRO A 30 -22.90 -23.64 -33.78
C PRO A 30 -22.90 -24.76 -32.74
N ALA A 31 -21.75 -25.39 -32.56
CA ALA A 31 -21.49 -26.17 -31.37
C ALA A 31 -21.67 -25.22 -30.18
N GLU A 32 -22.65 -25.50 -29.32
CA GLU A 32 -22.67 -24.96 -27.97
C GLU A 32 -21.39 -25.45 -27.29
N SER A 33 -20.34 -24.64 -27.42
CA SER A 33 -19.18 -24.69 -26.57
C SER A 33 -19.71 -24.48 -25.15
N SER A 34 -19.68 -25.56 -24.37
CA SER A 34 -19.81 -25.47 -22.92
C SER A 34 -18.78 -24.46 -22.45
N ARG A 35 -19.20 -23.23 -22.14
CA ARG A 35 -18.35 -22.23 -21.50
C ARG A 35 -17.96 -22.79 -20.14
N THR A 36 -16.79 -23.40 -20.08
CA THR A 36 -16.14 -23.72 -18.82
C THR A 36 -15.94 -22.39 -18.09
N THR A 37 -16.42 -22.33 -16.84
CA THR A 37 -16.25 -21.21 -15.91
C THR A 37 -14.79 -20.73 -15.78
N ASP A 38 -13.83 -21.56 -16.18
CA ASP A 38 -12.39 -21.31 -16.18
C ASP A 38 -11.91 -20.21 -17.13
N ASP A 39 -12.68 -19.83 -18.16
CA ASP A 39 -12.23 -18.83 -19.14
C ASP A 39 -12.23 -17.39 -18.61
N CYS A 40 -12.94 -17.12 -17.50
CA CYS A 40 -13.01 -15.80 -16.86
C CYS A 40 -12.45 -15.79 -15.43
N ALA A 41 -11.60 -16.77 -15.09
CA ALA A 41 -10.93 -16.84 -13.80
C ALA A 41 -9.48 -16.29 -13.88
N GLY A 42 -8.97 -15.80 -12.76
CA GLY A 42 -7.60 -15.28 -12.68
C GLY A 42 -7.37 -14.12 -13.65
N ILE A 43 -6.14 -14.02 -14.18
CA ILE A 43 -5.79 -12.97 -15.15
C ILE A 43 -6.64 -13.01 -16.44
N LYS A 44 -7.22 -14.17 -16.80
CA LYS A 44 -8.12 -14.27 -17.97
C LYS A 44 -9.43 -13.53 -17.78
N GLY A 45 -9.82 -13.27 -16.52
CA GLY A 45 -11.02 -12.51 -16.16
C GLY A 45 -11.06 -11.08 -16.69
N ILE A 46 -9.91 -10.51 -17.08
CA ILE A 46 -9.84 -9.17 -17.70
C ILE A 46 -10.16 -9.18 -19.20
N SER A 47 -10.36 -10.36 -19.81
CA SER A 47 -10.73 -10.50 -21.21
C SER A 47 -11.99 -9.67 -21.53
N PRO A 48 -12.07 -8.98 -22.69
CA PRO A 48 -13.26 -8.22 -23.08
C PRO A 48 -14.56 -9.04 -23.16
N LYS A 49 -14.46 -10.37 -23.14
CA LYS A 49 -15.61 -11.30 -23.12
C LYS A 49 -16.16 -11.56 -21.72
N CYS A 50 -15.39 -11.22 -20.68
CA CYS A 50 -15.73 -11.42 -19.29
C CYS A 50 -16.40 -10.18 -18.71
N SER A 51 -17.30 -10.38 -17.74
CA SER A 51 -17.94 -9.28 -17.03
C SER A 51 -17.06 -8.83 -15.86
N SER A 52 -16.84 -7.52 -15.73
CA SER A 52 -16.11 -6.96 -14.59
C SER A 52 -16.89 -7.13 -13.29
N GLN A 53 -16.17 -7.46 -12.21
CA GLN A 53 -16.69 -7.47 -10.84
C GLN A 53 -16.41 -6.15 -10.10
N GLU A 54 -15.73 -5.20 -10.75
CA GLU A 54 -15.40 -3.90 -10.19
C GLU A 54 -16.62 -2.98 -10.11
N SER A 55 -16.57 -2.05 -9.16
CA SER A 55 -17.65 -1.09 -8.94
C SER A 55 -17.68 -0.01 -10.01
N ALA A 56 -18.87 0.50 -10.33
CA ALA A 56 -19.00 1.62 -11.25
C ALA A 56 -18.60 2.94 -10.56
N TYR A 57 -17.63 3.66 -11.14
CA TYR A 57 -17.14 4.94 -10.64
C TYR A 57 -16.84 5.95 -11.76
N GLN A 58 -16.78 7.23 -11.41
CA GLN A 58 -16.15 8.27 -12.22
C GLN A 58 -14.68 8.40 -11.82
N ARG A 59 -13.79 8.48 -12.82
CA ARG A 59 -12.34 8.58 -12.62
C ARG A 59 -11.85 9.99 -12.95
N ASP A 60 -11.19 10.61 -11.98
CA ASP A 60 -10.31 11.76 -12.20
C ASP A 60 -8.88 11.36 -11.83
N PHE A 61 -7.90 12.11 -12.32
CA PHE A 61 -6.53 12.02 -11.81
C PHE A 61 -5.89 13.40 -11.78
N PHE A 62 -4.92 13.59 -10.90
CA PHE A 62 -4.14 14.81 -10.84
C PHE A 62 -2.75 14.54 -10.27
N TYR A 63 -1.86 15.52 -10.44
CA TYR A 63 -0.58 15.57 -9.77
C TYR A 63 -0.61 16.66 -8.71
N ILE A 64 0.00 16.42 -7.56
CA ILE A 64 0.03 17.39 -6.46
C ILE A 64 1.38 17.43 -5.77
N GLY A 65 1.72 18.61 -5.24
CA GLY A 65 3.01 18.87 -4.65
C GLY A 65 4.15 18.93 -5.66
N GLY A 66 5.34 18.96 -5.11
CA GLY A 66 6.55 19.22 -5.89
C GLY A 66 6.73 20.68 -6.29
N GLY A 67 7.70 20.91 -7.16
CA GLY A 67 8.04 22.23 -7.65
C GLY A 67 9.15 22.23 -8.69
N TYR A 68 9.46 23.43 -9.19
CA TYR A 68 10.57 23.62 -10.12
C TYR A 68 11.92 23.47 -9.42
N VAL A 69 12.78 22.65 -10.00
CA VAL A 69 14.18 22.42 -9.61
C VAL A 69 15.11 22.67 -10.80
N ASP A 70 16.39 22.88 -10.53
CA ASP A 70 17.40 23.01 -11.57
C ASP A 70 17.49 21.73 -12.41
N SER A 71 17.43 21.88 -13.73
CA SER A 71 17.55 20.78 -14.69
C SER A 71 19.00 20.44 -15.05
N GLY A 72 19.97 21.27 -14.62
CA GLY A 72 21.35 21.23 -15.07
C GLY A 72 21.57 21.88 -16.45
N ILE A 73 20.50 22.33 -17.11
CA ILE A 73 20.55 23.09 -18.37
C ILE A 73 20.37 24.58 -18.06
N PRO A 74 21.31 25.46 -18.45
CA PRO A 74 21.24 26.88 -18.13
C PRO A 74 19.91 27.54 -18.51
N GLY A 75 19.27 28.18 -17.52
CA GLY A 75 18.00 28.88 -17.70
C GLY A 75 16.76 27.99 -17.82
N GLN A 76 16.90 26.68 -17.65
CA GLN A 76 15.77 25.73 -17.73
C GLN A 76 15.55 25.04 -16.40
N GLN A 77 14.28 24.90 -16.03
CA GLN A 77 13.86 24.20 -14.83
C GLN A 77 13.05 22.97 -15.20
N MET A 78 12.99 22.01 -14.28
CA MET A 78 12.15 20.83 -14.40
C MET A 78 11.31 20.65 -13.14
N TRP A 79 10.20 19.93 -13.24
CA TRP A 79 9.34 19.64 -12.10
C TRP A 79 9.75 18.34 -11.41
N SER A 80 9.79 18.34 -10.08
CA SER A 80 10.10 17.16 -9.25
C SER A 80 9.29 17.20 -7.95
N ASP A 81 9.25 16.08 -7.23
CA ASP A 81 8.63 15.91 -5.90
C ASP A 81 7.09 15.91 -5.89
N GLN A 82 6.46 15.68 -7.04
CA GLN A 82 5.01 15.50 -7.17
C GLN A 82 4.54 14.08 -6.85
N LEU A 83 3.29 13.96 -6.43
CA LEU A 83 2.55 12.71 -6.29
C LEU A 83 1.46 12.64 -7.36
N TYR A 84 1.36 11.52 -8.07
CA TYR A 84 0.18 11.12 -8.82
C TYR A 84 -0.90 10.64 -7.86
N VAL A 85 -2.12 11.10 -8.09
CA VAL A 85 -3.30 10.70 -7.32
C VAL A 85 -4.43 10.38 -8.27
N GLU A 86 -4.99 9.18 -8.11
CA GLU A 86 -6.19 8.75 -8.81
C GLU A 86 -7.40 8.90 -7.89
N LYS A 87 -8.45 9.56 -8.35
CA LYS A 87 -9.68 9.80 -7.60
C LYS A 87 -10.82 8.99 -8.22
N LEU A 88 -11.43 8.14 -7.42
CA LEU A 88 -12.54 7.27 -7.80
C LEU A 88 -13.80 7.69 -7.04
N THR A 89 -14.81 8.16 -7.77
CA THR A 89 -16.07 8.68 -7.23
C THR A 89 -17.21 7.69 -7.50
N PRO A 90 -17.91 7.17 -6.47
CA PRO A 90 -19.08 6.31 -6.67
C PRO A 90 -20.13 6.99 -7.57
N VAL A 91 -20.61 6.30 -8.62
CA VAL A 91 -21.59 6.88 -9.57
C VAL A 91 -22.92 7.20 -8.90
N LYS A 92 -23.34 6.39 -7.92
CA LYS A 92 -24.64 6.55 -7.26
C LYS A 92 -24.65 7.77 -6.33
N LYS A 93 -23.76 7.76 -5.33
CA LYS A 93 -23.67 8.81 -4.31
C LYS A 93 -22.42 8.61 -3.45
N VAL A 94 -21.75 9.70 -3.08
CA VAL A 94 -20.84 9.74 -1.93
C VAL A 94 -21.68 9.90 -0.67
N SER A 95 -21.74 8.87 0.18
CA SER A 95 -22.55 8.86 1.40
C SER A 95 -21.73 8.93 2.69
N LYS A 96 -20.42 8.70 2.61
CA LYS A 96 -19.50 8.78 3.74
C LYS A 96 -18.88 10.18 3.83
N PRO A 97 -18.70 10.74 5.04
CA PRO A 97 -18.30 12.14 5.22
C PRO A 97 -16.82 12.42 4.93
N TYR A 98 -15.97 11.41 5.06
CA TYR A 98 -14.52 11.52 4.85
C TYR A 98 -14.08 10.49 3.81
N PRO A 99 -13.15 10.85 2.90
CA PRO A 99 -12.65 9.93 1.88
C PRO A 99 -11.65 8.92 2.45
N MET A 100 -11.38 7.87 1.66
CA MET A 100 -10.29 6.92 1.87
C MET A 100 -9.09 7.32 1.01
N VAL A 101 -7.90 7.35 1.58
CA VAL A 101 -6.63 7.60 0.88
C VAL A 101 -5.74 6.38 1.03
N PHE A 102 -5.55 5.64 -0.07
CA PHE A 102 -4.72 4.43 -0.11
C PHE A 102 -3.27 4.74 -0.50
N VAL A 103 -2.33 4.19 0.26
CA VAL A 103 -0.89 4.45 0.14
C VAL A 103 -0.11 3.15 0.13
N SER A 104 0.50 2.80 -1.00
CA SER A 104 1.28 1.58 -1.13
C SER A 104 2.69 1.69 -0.54
N ALA A 105 3.35 0.53 -0.36
CA ALA A 105 4.78 0.48 -0.05
C ALA A 105 5.69 0.84 -1.24
N GLY A 106 5.13 0.89 -2.45
CA GLY A 106 5.83 1.14 -3.71
C GLY A 106 6.45 -0.10 -4.37
N ILE A 107 6.39 -1.28 -3.73
CA ILE A 107 6.71 -2.55 -4.43
C ILE A 107 5.70 -2.72 -5.56
N ASN A 108 4.43 -2.78 -5.21
CA ASN A 108 3.37 -2.45 -6.13
C ASN A 108 3.08 -0.94 -6.02
N THR A 109 2.69 -0.34 -7.15
CA THR A 109 2.15 1.02 -7.17
C THR A 109 0.79 1.07 -6.46
N GLY A 110 0.08 2.19 -6.54
CA GLY A 110 -1.31 2.28 -6.09
C GLY A 110 -2.25 1.26 -6.76
N ALA A 111 -1.83 0.61 -7.84
CA ALA A 111 -2.57 -0.47 -8.47
C ALA A 111 -2.87 -1.66 -7.54
N GLU A 112 -2.13 -1.85 -6.43
CA GLU A 112 -2.40 -2.93 -5.47
C GLU A 112 -3.78 -2.82 -4.79
N TRP A 113 -4.36 -1.62 -4.78
CA TRP A 113 -5.67 -1.37 -4.17
C TRP A 113 -6.84 -1.62 -5.14
N LEU A 114 -6.55 -1.81 -6.42
CA LEU A 114 -7.52 -2.16 -7.46
C LEU A 114 -7.84 -3.67 -7.40
N ASN A 115 -8.39 -4.23 -8.47
CA ASN A 115 -8.72 -5.66 -8.55
C ASN A 115 -7.52 -6.54 -8.15
N THR A 116 -7.82 -7.68 -7.53
CA THR A 116 -6.78 -8.61 -7.08
C THR A 116 -6.05 -9.26 -8.28
N PRO A 117 -4.88 -9.89 -8.07
CA PRO A 117 -4.15 -10.59 -9.14
C PRO A 117 -4.96 -11.72 -9.80
N ASP A 118 -5.93 -12.30 -9.07
CA ASP A 118 -6.90 -13.27 -9.60
C ASP A 118 -8.21 -12.63 -10.11
N ASN A 119 -8.23 -11.31 -10.27
CA ASN A 119 -9.31 -10.49 -10.84
C ASN A 119 -10.62 -10.48 -10.04
N ARG A 120 -10.56 -10.75 -8.73
CA ARG A 120 -11.65 -10.44 -7.80
C ARG A 120 -11.68 -8.96 -7.48
N LYS A 121 -12.76 -8.55 -6.83
CA LYS A 121 -12.96 -7.18 -6.38
C LYS A 121 -11.84 -6.74 -5.43
N GLY A 122 -11.27 -5.57 -5.73
CA GLY A 122 -10.28 -4.89 -4.90
C GLY A 122 -10.87 -4.09 -3.74
N TRP A 123 -10.01 -3.64 -2.82
CA TRP A 123 -10.43 -2.74 -1.75
C TRP A 123 -10.95 -1.40 -2.25
N ALA A 124 -10.40 -0.83 -3.33
CA ALA A 124 -10.92 0.40 -3.94
C ALA A 124 -12.41 0.25 -4.30
N SER A 125 -12.76 -0.82 -4.99
CA SER A 125 -14.16 -1.14 -5.34
C SER A 125 -15.01 -1.42 -4.11
N TYR A 126 -14.50 -2.17 -3.12
CA TYR A 126 -15.21 -2.40 -1.85
C TYR A 126 -15.62 -1.08 -1.18
N TYR A 127 -14.68 -0.14 -1.00
CA TYR A 127 -14.98 1.13 -0.32
C TYR A 127 -15.83 2.08 -1.19
N ILE A 128 -15.76 1.99 -2.52
CA ILE A 128 -16.71 2.66 -3.41
C ILE A 128 -18.14 2.15 -3.17
N ASP A 129 -18.32 0.83 -3.03
CA ASP A 129 -19.62 0.22 -2.73
C ASP A 129 -20.17 0.64 -1.36
N GLN A 130 -19.28 0.87 -0.38
CA GLN A 130 -19.64 1.44 0.94
C GLN A 130 -19.90 2.96 0.88
N GLY A 131 -19.76 3.59 -0.28
CA GLY A 131 -20.09 5.00 -0.52
C GLY A 131 -19.00 6.00 -0.12
N TYR A 132 -17.75 5.54 -0.02
CA TYR A 132 -16.58 6.40 0.15
C TYR A 132 -16.14 7.00 -1.18
N GLN A 133 -15.70 8.26 -1.14
CA GLN A 133 -14.81 8.80 -2.15
C GLN A 133 -13.41 8.18 -1.92
N VAL A 134 -12.80 7.64 -2.97
CA VAL A 134 -11.51 6.95 -2.86
C VAL A 134 -10.43 7.74 -3.60
N TYR A 135 -9.26 7.87 -2.96
CA TYR A 135 -8.02 8.39 -3.54
C TYR A 135 -6.93 7.33 -3.44
N ILE A 136 -6.24 7.07 -4.54
CA ILE A 136 -5.12 6.12 -4.61
C ILE A 136 -3.86 6.91 -4.95
N VAL A 137 -2.84 6.79 -4.10
CA VAL A 137 -1.59 7.52 -4.24
C VAL A 137 -0.50 6.59 -4.74
N ASP A 138 0.16 6.98 -5.83
CA ASP A 138 1.49 6.44 -6.13
C ASP A 138 2.51 7.25 -5.31
N ILE A 139 3.32 6.57 -4.48
CA ILE A 139 4.28 7.25 -3.62
C ILE A 139 5.37 7.97 -4.44
N ALA A 140 6.07 8.91 -3.81
CA ALA A 140 7.12 9.67 -4.48
C ALA A 140 8.18 8.75 -5.13
N ALA A 141 8.54 9.05 -6.38
CA ALA A 141 9.51 8.28 -7.17
C ALA A 141 9.12 6.83 -7.46
N ASN A 142 7.82 6.55 -7.55
CA ASN A 142 7.29 5.24 -7.87
C ASN A 142 6.11 5.35 -8.85
N GLY A 143 5.95 4.37 -9.74
CA GLY A 143 4.83 4.33 -10.69
C GLY A 143 4.66 5.61 -11.50
N ARG A 144 3.46 6.18 -11.46
CA ARG A 144 3.09 7.41 -12.18
C ARG A 144 3.60 8.68 -11.49
N SER A 145 4.05 8.60 -10.23
CA SER A 145 4.81 9.63 -9.49
C SER A 145 6.29 9.63 -9.87
N GLY A 146 6.60 9.35 -11.14
CA GLY A 146 7.96 9.29 -11.68
C GLY A 146 8.70 10.62 -11.53
N GLN A 147 10.02 10.54 -11.33
CA GLN A 147 10.85 11.70 -10.98
C GLN A 147 11.90 11.97 -12.06
N GLN A 148 11.95 13.22 -12.54
CA GLN A 148 12.94 13.69 -13.49
C GLN A 148 14.33 13.88 -12.83
N LEU A 149 14.38 14.13 -11.51
CA LEU A 149 15.63 14.34 -10.77
C LEU A 149 16.27 13.02 -10.39
N LEU A 150 16.81 12.32 -11.39
CA LEU A 150 17.34 10.96 -11.28
C LEU A 150 18.40 10.81 -10.19
N SER A 151 19.25 11.83 -9.98
CA SER A 151 20.29 11.82 -8.94
C SER A 151 19.71 11.81 -7.52
N LYS A 152 18.54 12.42 -7.31
CA LYS A 152 17.84 12.43 -6.01
C LYS A 152 17.13 11.09 -5.75
N TYR A 153 16.72 10.39 -6.81
CA TYR A 153 15.87 9.20 -6.74
C TYR A 153 16.44 8.01 -7.50
N ALA A 154 17.71 7.67 -7.22
CA ALA A 154 18.29 6.44 -7.72
C ALA A 154 17.39 5.23 -7.37
N LEU A 155 17.17 4.35 -8.33
CA LEU A 155 16.30 3.19 -8.20
C LEU A 155 17.09 1.95 -7.78
N ARG A 156 16.40 1.05 -7.07
CA ARG A 156 16.86 -0.29 -6.73
C ARG A 156 15.74 -1.30 -6.98
N LEU A 157 16.12 -2.58 -7.05
CA LEU A 157 15.20 -3.69 -7.01
C LEU A 157 14.28 -3.60 -5.78
N ALA A 158 12.99 -3.87 -5.97
CA ALA A 158 11.99 -3.90 -4.91
C ALA A 158 11.83 -5.29 -4.29
N SER A 159 11.53 -6.31 -5.12
CA SER A 159 11.32 -7.69 -4.69
C SER A 159 11.83 -8.69 -5.75
N THR A 160 11.87 -9.97 -5.38
CA THR A 160 12.13 -11.10 -6.27
C THR A 160 11.04 -12.15 -6.08
N ASP A 161 10.97 -13.13 -6.98
CA ASP A 161 10.08 -14.27 -6.78
C ASP A 161 10.35 -15.00 -5.46
N THR A 162 11.63 -15.17 -5.07
CA THR A 162 11.99 -15.83 -3.80
C THR A 162 11.52 -15.03 -2.59
N ILE A 163 11.65 -13.70 -2.62
CA ILE A 163 11.12 -12.83 -1.55
C ILE A 163 9.59 -12.94 -1.51
N ASN A 164 8.93 -12.93 -2.68
CA ASN A 164 7.49 -13.04 -2.78
C ASN A 164 6.98 -14.37 -2.23
N GLU A 165 7.54 -15.50 -2.66
CA GLU A 165 7.16 -16.84 -2.19
C GLU A 165 7.35 -16.99 -0.69
N GLN A 166 8.55 -16.67 -0.19
CA GLN A 166 8.93 -16.94 1.20
C GLN A 166 8.30 -15.95 2.17
N GLY A 167 8.23 -14.68 1.78
CA GLY A 167 7.74 -13.62 2.66
C GLY A 167 6.23 -13.46 2.64
N PHE A 168 5.57 -13.78 1.52
CA PHE A 168 4.24 -13.23 1.25
C PHE A 168 3.22 -14.24 0.71
N THR A 169 3.53 -15.00 -0.34
CA THR A 169 2.52 -15.72 -1.13
C THR A 169 2.47 -17.23 -0.87
N ALA A 170 3.55 -17.81 -0.36
CA ALA A 170 3.68 -19.27 -0.15
C ALA A 170 4.45 -19.59 1.15
N MET A 171 4.40 -18.68 2.13
CA MET A 171 5.20 -18.72 3.35
C MET A 171 4.96 -19.98 4.20
N GLU A 172 3.79 -20.64 4.10
CA GLU A 172 3.49 -21.93 4.73
C GLU A 172 4.45 -23.05 4.29
N ASN A 173 5.08 -22.92 3.13
CA ASN A 173 6.05 -23.88 2.62
C ASN A 173 7.45 -23.69 3.23
N PHE A 174 7.64 -22.65 4.04
CA PHE A 174 8.94 -22.30 4.62
C PHE A 174 8.84 -22.30 6.16
N ASP A 175 9.72 -23.05 6.82
CA ASP A 175 9.77 -23.14 8.29
C ASP A 175 10.51 -21.95 8.92
N GLN A 176 10.14 -20.72 8.52
CA GLN A 176 10.81 -19.50 8.99
C GLN A 176 10.33 -19.04 10.36
N TYR A 177 9.04 -19.25 10.65
CA TYR A 177 8.39 -18.94 11.91
C TYR A 177 7.14 -19.82 12.09
N PRO A 178 6.72 -20.16 13.32
CA PRO A 178 5.65 -21.13 13.56
C PRO A 178 4.31 -20.79 12.90
N GLN A 179 3.95 -19.51 12.87
CA GLN A 179 2.64 -19.03 12.40
C GLN A 179 2.49 -19.11 10.87
N ALA A 180 3.58 -19.17 10.11
CA ALA A 180 3.55 -19.25 8.65
C ALA A 180 2.68 -20.43 8.15
N LYS A 181 2.64 -21.54 8.91
CA LYS A 181 1.83 -22.73 8.60
C LYS A 181 0.32 -22.51 8.58
N LEU A 182 -0.16 -21.38 9.13
CA LEU A 182 -1.57 -21.03 9.12
C LEU A 182 -2.02 -20.46 7.76
N HIS A 183 -1.08 -20.07 6.89
CA HIS A 183 -1.39 -19.37 5.66
C HIS A 183 -2.17 -20.25 4.68
N THR A 184 -3.36 -19.80 4.32
CA THR A 184 -4.30 -20.55 3.47
C THR A 184 -5.12 -19.67 2.53
N GLN A 185 -5.04 -18.34 2.68
CA GLN A 185 -5.92 -17.42 1.97
C GLN A 185 -5.36 -16.89 0.64
N TRP A 186 -4.11 -17.17 0.30
CA TRP A 186 -3.60 -16.81 -1.04
C TRP A 186 -4.39 -17.50 -2.16
N PRO A 187 -4.79 -16.77 -3.22
CA PRO A 187 -5.38 -17.35 -4.42
C PRO A 187 -4.31 -18.05 -5.28
N GLY A 188 -4.47 -19.36 -5.50
CA GLY A 188 -3.48 -20.18 -6.21
C GLY A 188 -2.49 -20.84 -5.26
N ASN A 189 -1.35 -21.32 -5.78
CA ASN A 189 -0.32 -21.96 -4.95
C ASN A 189 0.76 -20.99 -4.43
N GLY A 190 0.75 -19.74 -4.89
CA GLY A 190 1.68 -18.71 -4.45
C GLY A 190 3.13 -18.86 -4.92
N THR A 191 3.42 -19.69 -5.92
CA THR A 191 4.78 -19.91 -6.42
C THR A 191 4.94 -19.62 -7.91
N ARG A 192 6.18 -19.42 -8.34
CA ARG A 192 6.54 -19.10 -9.73
C ARG A 192 5.89 -20.05 -10.73
N GLY A 193 5.21 -19.49 -11.73
CA GLY A 193 4.50 -20.24 -12.78
C GLY A 193 3.02 -20.49 -12.49
N ASP A 194 2.55 -20.22 -11.27
CA ASP A 194 1.12 -20.03 -11.01
C ASP A 194 0.67 -18.68 -11.56
N ALA A 195 -0.45 -18.67 -12.28
CA ALA A 195 -0.90 -17.49 -13.01
C ALA A 195 -1.23 -16.29 -12.10
N VAL A 196 -1.64 -16.55 -10.85
CA VAL A 196 -1.95 -15.50 -9.88
C VAL A 196 -0.67 -14.93 -9.29
N PHE A 197 0.28 -15.80 -8.94
CA PHE A 197 1.61 -15.38 -8.50
C PHE A 197 2.36 -14.58 -9.58
N ASP A 198 2.33 -15.04 -10.83
CA ASP A 198 2.99 -14.37 -11.95
C ASP A 198 2.35 -12.99 -12.21
N ALA A 199 1.02 -12.87 -12.10
CA ALA A 199 0.31 -11.59 -12.21
C ALA A 199 0.68 -10.64 -11.06
N PHE A 200 0.76 -11.13 -9.82
CA PHE A 200 1.22 -10.35 -8.67
C PHE A 200 2.67 -9.87 -8.86
N THR A 201 3.57 -10.77 -9.26
CA THR A 201 4.99 -10.46 -9.46
C THR A 201 5.18 -9.46 -10.62
N ALA A 202 4.36 -9.54 -11.68
CA ALA A 202 4.39 -8.59 -12.78
C ALA A 202 4.00 -7.15 -12.37
N ALA A 203 3.28 -6.98 -11.27
CA ALA A 203 2.93 -5.67 -10.72
C ALA A 203 4.07 -5.02 -9.91
N ASN A 204 5.11 -5.78 -9.56
CA ASN A 204 6.24 -5.27 -8.80
C ASN A 204 7.11 -4.34 -9.66
N VAL A 205 7.37 -3.13 -9.18
CA VAL A 205 8.19 -2.10 -9.84
C VAL A 205 9.39 -1.70 -8.99
N PRO A 206 10.47 -1.15 -9.57
CA PRO A 206 11.59 -0.62 -8.79
C PRO A 206 11.16 0.48 -7.82
N ILE A 207 11.91 0.61 -6.73
CA ILE A 207 11.72 1.65 -5.71
C ILE A 207 12.97 2.50 -5.56
N SER A 208 12.84 3.70 -5.00
CA SER A 208 14.03 4.52 -4.71
C SER A 208 14.89 3.90 -3.61
N SER A 209 16.20 4.05 -3.73
CA SER A 209 17.16 3.72 -2.68
C SER A 209 17.24 4.79 -1.58
N SER A 210 16.66 5.98 -1.79
CA SER A 210 16.71 7.09 -0.84
C SER A 210 15.41 7.21 -0.04
N SER A 211 15.34 6.51 1.10
CA SER A 211 14.19 6.62 2.02
C SER A 211 13.99 8.07 2.48
N VAL A 212 15.05 8.81 2.76
CA VAL A 212 14.99 10.20 3.24
C VAL A 212 14.34 11.13 2.20
N ASN A 213 14.69 11.01 0.92
CA ASN A 213 14.11 11.86 -0.12
C ASN A 213 12.63 11.53 -0.34
N VAL A 214 12.28 10.24 -0.36
CA VAL A 214 10.88 9.80 -0.48
C VAL A 214 10.07 10.29 0.72
N GLU A 215 10.56 10.11 1.95
CA GLU A 215 9.88 10.58 3.16
C GLU A 215 9.66 12.09 3.16
N ASN A 216 10.67 12.88 2.82
CA ASN A 216 10.53 14.34 2.77
C ASN A 216 9.47 14.79 1.77
N THR A 217 9.45 14.17 0.58
CA THR A 217 8.44 14.45 -0.45
C THR A 217 7.06 13.98 -0.04
N MET A 218 6.95 12.77 0.53
CA MET A 218 5.69 12.26 1.05
C MET A 218 5.14 13.16 2.15
N ARG A 219 5.98 13.63 3.08
CA ARG A 219 5.59 14.57 4.14
C ARG A 219 5.00 15.86 3.56
N THR A 220 5.69 16.52 2.63
CA THR A 220 5.26 17.82 2.09
C THR A 220 4.10 17.69 1.11
N SER A 221 4.26 16.90 0.05
CA SER A 221 3.26 16.75 -1.02
C SER A 221 2.02 16.00 -0.53
N GLY A 222 2.16 15.08 0.43
CA GLY A 222 1.02 14.41 1.06
C GLY A 222 0.19 15.32 1.96
N CYS A 223 0.82 16.22 2.75
CA CYS A 223 0.04 17.22 3.48
C CYS A 223 -0.65 18.23 2.55
N GLN A 224 -0.05 18.55 1.38
CA GLN A 224 -0.75 19.34 0.35
C GLN A 224 -1.97 18.61 -0.22
N LEU A 225 -1.85 17.30 -0.48
CA LEU A 225 -2.98 16.46 -0.88
C LEU A 225 -4.10 16.51 0.16
N LEU A 226 -3.79 16.21 1.42
CA LEU A 226 -4.78 16.20 2.49
C LEU A 226 -5.41 17.58 2.70
N ASN A 227 -4.66 18.67 2.51
CA ASN A 227 -5.21 20.02 2.60
C ASN A 227 -6.17 20.34 1.44
N LEU A 228 -5.95 19.77 0.25
CA LEU A 228 -6.84 19.92 -0.90
C LEU A 228 -8.15 19.16 -0.71
N ILE A 229 -8.09 17.93 -0.17
CA ILE A 229 -9.25 17.02 -0.11
C ILE A 229 -9.98 17.03 1.24
N GLY A 230 -9.37 17.63 2.27
CA GLY A 230 -9.89 17.68 3.62
C GLY A 230 -9.53 16.44 4.45
N GLN A 231 -10.10 16.40 5.66
CA GLN A 231 -9.81 15.34 6.62
C GLN A 231 -10.16 13.96 6.05
N SER A 232 -9.23 13.01 6.14
CA SER A 232 -9.32 11.73 5.40
C SER A 232 -8.93 10.53 6.26
N TYR A 233 -9.48 9.36 5.97
CA TYR A 233 -8.93 8.08 6.43
C TYR A 233 -7.74 7.72 5.58
N THR A 234 -6.58 7.47 6.19
CA THR A 234 -5.40 7.01 5.45
C THR A 234 -5.24 5.52 5.66
N VAL A 235 -5.16 4.75 4.57
CA VAL A 235 -4.90 3.32 4.59
C VAL A 235 -3.54 3.08 3.95
N CYS A 236 -2.63 2.47 4.70
CA CYS A 236 -1.30 2.12 4.21
C CYS A 236 -1.07 0.62 4.29
N HIS A 237 -0.15 0.14 3.46
CA HIS A 237 0.39 -1.21 3.56
C HIS A 237 1.90 -1.20 3.77
N SER A 238 2.40 -2.06 4.66
CA SER A 238 3.83 -2.34 4.83
C SER A 238 4.67 -1.06 4.99
N ALA A 239 5.76 -0.91 4.23
CA ALA A 239 6.61 0.28 4.30
C ALA A 239 5.86 1.60 3.99
N GLY A 240 4.73 1.54 3.28
CA GLY A 240 3.85 2.67 3.02
C GLY A 240 3.33 3.35 4.30
N CYS A 241 3.25 2.61 5.40
CA CYS A 241 2.83 3.13 6.71
C CYS A 241 3.83 4.10 7.34
N THR A 242 5.06 4.13 6.85
CA THR A 242 6.02 5.21 7.15
C THR A 242 5.45 6.56 6.71
N TYR A 243 4.79 6.62 5.56
CA TYR A 243 4.31 7.87 4.97
C TYR A 243 3.04 8.39 5.63
N THR A 244 2.13 7.51 6.04
CA THR A 244 0.93 7.94 6.78
C THR A 244 1.26 8.30 8.24
N ALA A 245 2.30 7.70 8.83
CA ALA A 245 2.87 8.16 10.10
C ALA A 245 3.46 9.58 9.96
N LEU A 246 4.13 9.90 8.84
CA LEU A 246 4.60 11.26 8.55
C LEU A 246 3.45 12.26 8.42
N TRP A 247 2.33 11.89 7.81
CA TRP A 247 1.15 12.75 7.72
C TRP A 247 0.49 12.95 9.08
N SER A 248 0.43 11.88 9.89
CA SER A 248 -0.06 11.94 11.28
C SER A 248 0.82 12.84 12.16
N ASP A 249 2.09 13.05 11.79
CA ASP A 249 2.99 13.98 12.47
C ASP A 249 2.90 15.42 11.93
N ALA A 250 3.00 15.58 10.60
CA ALA A 250 3.16 16.88 9.97
C ALA A 250 1.85 17.64 9.76
N CYS A 251 0.74 16.92 9.60
CA CYS A 251 -0.59 17.50 9.42
C CYS A 251 -1.67 16.66 10.12
N PRO A 252 -1.53 16.44 11.45
CA PRO A 252 -2.40 15.53 12.21
C PRO A 252 -3.87 15.83 11.99
N ASP A 253 -4.29 17.10 12.05
CA ASP A 253 -5.70 17.52 11.96
C ASP A 253 -6.39 17.08 10.64
N LEU A 254 -5.63 16.77 9.59
CA LEU A 254 -6.15 16.30 8.30
C LEU A 254 -6.21 14.77 8.19
N VAL A 255 -5.69 14.03 9.16
CA VAL A 255 -5.78 12.56 9.23
C VAL A 255 -6.87 12.17 10.22
N ARG A 256 -8.02 11.71 9.71
CA ARG A 256 -9.16 11.28 10.55
C ARG A 256 -8.78 10.09 11.41
N ALA A 257 -8.16 9.08 10.79
CA ALA A 257 -7.53 7.92 11.40
C ALA A 257 -6.49 7.36 10.43
N ASN A 258 -5.41 6.81 10.99
CA ASN A 258 -4.37 6.11 10.26
C ASN A 258 -4.55 4.60 10.42
N ILE A 259 -4.91 3.93 9.32
CA ILE A 259 -5.18 2.49 9.24
C ILE A 259 -3.98 1.82 8.59
N ASN A 260 -3.31 0.97 9.35
CA ASN A 260 -2.03 0.40 9.00
C ASN A 260 -2.18 -1.10 8.81
N ILE A 261 -2.19 -1.52 7.56
CA ILE A 261 -2.25 -2.93 7.19
C ILE A 261 -0.83 -3.46 7.22
N GLU A 262 -0.54 -4.34 8.17
CA GLU A 262 0.77 -4.98 8.32
C GLU A 262 1.91 -3.95 8.31
N PRO A 263 1.97 -3.02 9.29
CA PRO A 263 2.85 -1.85 9.25
C PRO A 263 4.34 -2.19 9.20
N GLY A 264 4.99 -1.90 8.08
CA GLY A 264 6.41 -2.16 7.84
C GLY A 264 7.35 -1.13 8.48
N ASN A 265 6.82 -0.14 9.19
CA ASN A 265 7.53 0.92 9.89
C ASN A 265 7.82 0.61 11.37
N ILE A 266 8.00 -0.68 11.71
CA ILE A 266 8.34 -1.11 13.07
C ILE A 266 9.55 -0.31 13.61
N PRO A 267 9.52 0.14 14.88
CA PRO A 267 10.53 1.04 15.42
C PRO A 267 11.98 0.52 15.30
N PHE A 268 12.86 1.35 14.73
CA PHE A 268 14.32 1.16 14.68
C PHE A 268 14.87 -0.08 13.95
N THR A 269 14.01 -0.96 13.44
CA THR A 269 14.44 -2.23 12.88
C THR A 269 13.59 -2.65 11.69
N SER A 270 14.11 -3.49 10.80
CA SER A 270 13.37 -4.15 9.73
C SER A 270 13.54 -5.66 9.83
N LEU A 271 12.44 -6.39 9.69
CA LEU A 271 12.33 -7.85 9.81
C LEU A 271 11.77 -8.45 8.51
N ILE A 272 12.43 -8.21 7.38
CA ILE A 272 12.00 -8.73 6.05
C ILE A 272 13.08 -9.67 5.51
N GLY A 273 12.62 -10.81 4.96
CA GLY A 273 13.41 -11.91 4.42
C GLY A 273 14.49 -11.54 3.38
N ASN A 274 15.65 -12.19 3.52
CA ASN A 274 16.79 -12.28 2.58
C ASN A 274 17.84 -11.15 2.51
N ALA A 275 18.10 -10.45 3.62
CA ALA A 275 19.43 -9.87 3.82
C ALA A 275 20.45 -10.94 4.30
N GLY A 276 20.93 -11.80 3.39
CA GLY A 276 22.06 -12.72 3.62
C GLY A 276 21.72 -14.13 4.13
N ASN A 277 22.76 -14.97 4.23
CA ASN A 277 22.75 -16.43 4.51
C ASN A 277 22.26 -16.84 5.92
N VAL A 278 21.24 -16.19 6.48
CA VAL A 278 20.68 -16.53 7.80
C VAL A 278 19.32 -17.17 7.60
N THR A 279 19.16 -18.40 8.09
CA THR A 279 17.88 -19.11 8.16
C THR A 279 16.93 -18.37 9.11
N GLY A 280 15.77 -17.92 8.63
CA GLY A 280 14.73 -17.22 9.39
C GLY A 280 14.34 -15.86 8.78
N ILE A 281 13.60 -15.04 9.54
CA ILE A 281 13.31 -13.63 9.20
C ILE A 281 14.47 -12.76 9.75
N PRO A 282 15.42 -12.25 8.95
CA PRO A 282 16.58 -11.54 9.45
C PRO A 282 16.21 -10.14 9.97
N ARG A 283 16.91 -9.70 11.03
CA ARG A 283 16.78 -8.37 11.61
C ARG A 283 17.87 -7.44 11.10
N THR A 284 17.50 -6.23 10.71
CA THR A 284 18.44 -5.16 10.34
C THR A 284 18.06 -3.86 11.04
N ALA A 285 19.03 -2.99 11.28
CA ALA A 285 18.75 -1.63 11.75
C ALA A 285 18.09 -0.82 10.63
N ALA A 286 17.01 -0.12 10.94
CA ALA A 286 16.25 0.71 10.01
C ALA A 286 15.64 1.89 10.76
N ARG A 287 15.15 2.93 10.07
CA ARG A 287 14.38 4.03 10.69
C ARG A 287 14.98 4.54 12.02
N PRO A 288 16.16 5.18 11.98
CA PRO A 288 16.84 5.66 13.19
C PRO A 288 15.98 6.63 14.03
N CYS A 289 14.93 7.21 13.45
CA CYS A 289 13.99 8.11 14.13
C CYS A 289 12.75 7.35 14.63
N GLY A 290 12.88 6.08 15.00
CA GLY A 290 11.75 5.25 15.44
C GLY A 290 10.91 4.75 14.27
N LEU A 291 9.85 5.47 13.92
CA LEU A 291 8.92 5.09 12.86
C LEU A 291 9.41 5.48 11.45
N THR A 292 10.45 6.32 11.35
CA THR A 292 10.88 6.97 10.10
C THR A 292 12.41 7.10 10.00
N TYR A 293 12.91 7.41 8.81
CA TYR A 293 14.31 7.80 8.58
C TYR A 293 14.57 9.29 8.80
N THR A 294 13.53 10.11 8.79
CA THR A 294 13.57 11.55 9.02
C THR A 294 12.89 11.93 10.34
N PRO A 295 13.36 12.95 11.09
CA PRO A 295 12.80 13.27 12.40
C PRO A 295 11.29 13.53 12.39
N LEU A 296 10.63 13.06 13.45
CA LEU A 296 9.26 13.40 13.83
C LEU A 296 9.27 14.48 14.92
N GLN A 297 8.10 14.98 15.31
CA GLN A 297 7.99 15.98 16.38
C GLN A 297 8.00 15.32 17.76
N TYR A 298 9.19 15.33 18.36
CA TYR A 298 9.47 14.76 19.67
C TYR A 298 9.50 15.78 20.82
N ASP A 299 9.20 15.31 22.03
CA ASP A 299 9.50 15.99 23.29
C ASP A 299 10.22 15.03 24.26
N PRO A 300 11.49 15.30 24.66
CA PRO A 300 12.34 16.42 24.21
C PRO A 300 12.62 16.40 22.69
N PRO A 301 12.91 17.54 22.05
CA PRO A 301 13.11 17.61 20.60
C PRO A 301 14.27 16.75 20.09
N VAL A 302 14.07 16.11 18.93
CA VAL A 302 15.10 15.36 18.19
C VAL A 302 15.30 16.02 16.83
N THR A 303 16.44 16.68 16.64
CA THR A 303 16.85 17.23 15.34
C THR A 303 17.77 16.27 14.57
N ASN A 304 18.43 15.36 15.28
CA ASN A 304 19.23 14.29 14.75
C ASN A 304 18.88 12.99 15.47
N CYS A 305 18.50 11.96 14.72
CA CYS A 305 17.99 10.72 15.26
C CYS A 305 19.05 9.89 15.99
N SER A 306 20.35 10.21 15.84
CA SER A 306 21.40 9.63 16.68
C SER A 306 21.29 10.01 18.17
N ALA A 307 20.44 11.00 18.51
CA ALA A 307 20.15 11.35 19.89
C ALA A 307 19.29 10.31 20.61
N ILE A 308 18.57 9.47 19.85
CA ILE A 308 17.72 8.42 20.40
C ILE A 308 18.58 7.20 20.69
N ALA A 309 18.86 6.96 21.97
CA ALA A 309 19.50 5.73 22.40
C ALA A 309 18.47 4.59 22.44
N THR A 310 18.86 3.40 21.96
CA THR A 310 17.96 2.23 21.88
C THR A 310 18.50 1.04 22.65
N VAL A 311 17.60 0.16 23.08
CA VAL A 311 17.90 -1.11 23.73
C VAL A 311 16.98 -2.20 23.19
N GLU A 312 17.48 -3.43 23.10
CA GLU A 312 16.68 -4.60 22.79
C GLU A 312 15.97 -5.11 24.05
N VAL A 313 14.68 -5.41 23.93
CA VAL A 313 13.79 -5.82 25.03
C VAL A 313 13.07 -7.10 24.63
N GLY A 314 13.05 -8.07 25.55
CA GLY A 314 12.44 -9.39 25.34
C GLY A 314 13.39 -10.41 24.70
N ALA A 315 12.94 -11.66 24.63
CA ALA A 315 13.65 -12.72 23.92
C ALA A 315 13.38 -12.62 22.41
N ASP A 316 14.39 -12.87 21.58
CA ASP A 316 14.25 -12.88 20.13
C ASP A 316 14.05 -14.31 19.62
N GLU A 317 12.80 -14.71 19.44
CA GLU A 317 12.43 -16.06 18.98
C GLU A 317 11.64 -15.98 17.67
N PRO A 318 11.75 -16.96 16.74
CA PRO A 318 11.05 -16.91 15.47
C PRO A 318 9.53 -16.65 15.57
N GLY A 319 8.87 -17.18 16.59
CA GLY A 319 7.42 -16.98 16.81
C GLY A 319 7.05 -15.72 17.58
N LYS A 320 8.02 -15.03 18.20
CA LYS A 320 7.84 -13.77 18.92
C LYS A 320 9.19 -13.05 19.01
N ARG A 321 9.35 -12.02 18.19
CA ARG A 321 10.59 -11.26 18.08
C ARG A 321 10.77 -10.33 19.28
N SER A 322 12.02 -10.03 19.61
CA SER A 322 12.33 -8.96 20.58
C SER A 322 12.04 -7.58 19.99
N CYS A 323 11.80 -6.60 20.85
CA CYS A 323 11.53 -5.22 20.45
C CYS A 323 12.76 -4.35 20.60
N ILE A 324 12.92 -3.34 19.74
CA ILE A 324 13.93 -2.29 19.92
C ILE A 324 13.20 -1.05 20.43
N LEU A 325 13.49 -0.65 21.66
CA LEU A 325 12.84 0.48 22.34
C LEU A 325 13.87 1.56 22.71
N GLN A 326 13.41 2.75 23.10
CA GLN A 326 14.31 3.80 23.59
C GLN A 326 14.85 3.44 24.99
N THR A 327 16.04 3.93 25.32
CA THR A 327 16.63 3.84 26.65
C THR A 327 17.25 5.17 27.07
N GLY A 328 17.36 5.43 28.37
CA GLY A 328 17.80 6.73 28.88
C GLY A 328 16.71 7.80 28.72
N THR A 329 16.99 8.86 27.96
CA THR A 329 16.01 9.91 27.68
C THR A 329 14.96 9.40 26.70
N ILE A 330 13.71 9.36 27.14
CA ILE A 330 12.59 8.98 26.29
C ILE A 330 12.06 10.20 25.55
N HIS A 331 12.23 10.21 24.24
CA HIS A 331 11.68 11.21 23.33
C HIS A 331 10.27 10.79 22.91
N ARG A 332 9.26 11.51 23.37
CA ARG A 332 7.84 11.19 23.15
C ARG A 332 7.30 11.82 21.88
N LEU A 333 6.51 11.09 21.11
CA LEU A 333 5.84 11.63 19.92
C LEU A 333 4.70 12.57 20.32
N THR A 334 4.74 13.80 19.85
CA THR A 334 3.76 14.84 20.26
C THR A 334 2.57 14.97 19.30
N GLN A 335 2.76 14.64 18.01
CA GLN A 335 1.72 14.79 16.99
C GLN A 335 1.07 13.47 16.61
N VAL A 336 1.87 12.43 16.34
CA VAL A 336 1.36 11.10 15.94
C VAL A 336 0.31 10.58 16.92
N GLY A 337 0.51 10.78 18.23
CA GLY A 337 -0.42 10.33 19.27
C GLY A 337 -1.79 11.01 19.27
N LYS A 338 -1.98 12.10 18.52
CA LYS A 338 -3.27 12.77 18.35
C LYS A 338 -4.19 12.01 17.41
N VAL A 339 -3.62 11.30 16.45
CA VAL A 339 -4.34 10.59 15.39
C VAL A 339 -4.63 9.15 15.84
N PRO A 340 -5.88 8.66 15.68
CA PRO A 340 -6.19 7.25 15.87
C PRO A 340 -5.28 6.35 15.02
N TYR A 341 -4.52 5.47 15.66
CA TYR A 341 -3.60 4.56 14.96
C TYR A 341 -4.11 3.12 15.03
N ILE A 342 -4.68 2.64 13.95
CA ILE A 342 -5.26 1.29 13.85
C ILE A 342 -4.26 0.41 13.10
N MET A 343 -3.90 -0.74 13.67
CA MET A 343 -3.04 -1.74 13.03
C MET A 343 -3.86 -3.01 12.79
N VAL A 344 -3.71 -3.61 11.61
CA VAL A 344 -4.39 -4.86 11.23
C VAL A 344 -3.34 -5.88 10.82
N THR A 345 -3.39 -7.07 11.42
CA THR A 345 -2.40 -8.13 11.21
C THR A 345 -3.08 -9.46 10.97
N GLY A 346 -2.66 -10.16 9.91
CA GLY A 346 -3.04 -11.55 9.63
C GLY A 346 -2.37 -12.52 10.60
N ASP A 347 -3.08 -13.58 10.98
CA ASP A 347 -2.59 -14.56 11.96
C ASP A 347 -1.49 -15.47 11.42
N ALA A 348 -1.39 -15.61 10.10
CA ALA A 348 -0.31 -16.33 9.46
C ALA A 348 0.90 -15.46 9.14
N SER A 349 0.76 -14.13 9.07
CA SER A 349 1.82 -13.21 8.64
C SER A 349 3.01 -13.17 9.61
N GLN A 350 4.21 -12.90 9.07
CA GLN A 350 5.40 -12.55 9.87
C GLN A 350 5.15 -11.38 10.82
N HIS A 351 4.23 -10.48 10.48
CA HIS A 351 3.85 -9.34 11.31
C HIS A 351 3.31 -9.76 12.70
N ILE A 352 2.65 -10.91 12.80
CA ILE A 352 2.15 -11.41 14.10
C ILE A 352 3.29 -11.65 15.11
N THR A 353 4.51 -11.88 14.61
CA THR A 353 5.68 -12.14 15.44
C THR A 353 6.27 -10.88 16.06
N TYR A 354 5.97 -9.69 15.53
CA TYR A 354 6.65 -8.44 15.93
C TYR A 354 5.76 -7.19 16.05
N ASP A 355 4.52 -7.20 15.57
CA ASP A 355 3.66 -6.00 15.63
C ASP A 355 3.33 -5.57 17.08
N HIS A 356 3.47 -6.49 18.05
CA HIS A 356 3.42 -6.15 19.47
C HIS A 356 4.45 -5.08 19.89
N CYS A 357 5.56 -4.95 19.16
CA CYS A 357 6.57 -3.92 19.41
C CYS A 357 6.07 -2.50 19.13
N PHE A 358 5.05 -2.31 18.29
CA PHE A 358 4.41 -1.00 18.16
C PHE A 358 3.68 -0.62 19.44
N LEU A 359 3.00 -1.58 20.08
CA LEU A 359 2.28 -1.32 21.34
C LEU A 359 3.28 -0.92 22.42
N GLU A 360 4.35 -1.72 22.62
CA GLU A 360 5.37 -1.41 23.63
C GLU A 360 6.04 -0.04 23.38
N TYR A 361 6.29 0.30 22.10
CA TYR A 361 6.83 1.60 21.72
C TYR A 361 5.85 2.75 21.99
N PHE A 362 4.57 2.58 21.66
CA PHE A 362 3.53 3.58 21.93
C PHE A 362 3.28 3.75 23.43
N GLU A 363 3.28 2.67 24.20
CA GLU A 363 3.19 2.69 25.66
C GLU A 363 4.38 3.44 26.28
N GLN A 364 5.61 3.16 25.83
CA GLN A 364 6.81 3.88 26.28
C GLN A 364 6.68 5.40 26.05
N MET A 365 6.03 5.80 24.97
CA MET A 365 5.79 7.20 24.64
C MET A 365 4.59 7.82 25.34
N GLY A 366 3.73 7.01 25.98
CA GLY A 366 2.50 7.46 26.62
C GLY A 366 1.37 7.77 25.62
N LEU A 367 1.41 7.16 24.43
CA LEU A 367 0.30 7.22 23.49
C LEU A 367 -0.86 6.36 24.02
N THR A 368 -2.10 6.74 23.70
CA THR A 368 -3.30 6.05 24.19
C THR A 368 -4.35 5.82 23.10
N ASN A 369 -4.23 6.48 21.94
CA ASN A 369 -5.20 6.40 20.85
C ASN A 369 -4.72 5.46 19.74
N TYR A 370 -4.43 4.21 20.08
CA TYR A 370 -4.07 3.17 19.11
C TYR A 370 -4.83 1.87 19.38
N GLN A 371 -4.97 1.04 18.34
CA GLN A 371 -5.59 -0.27 18.41
C GLN A 371 -4.83 -1.25 17.54
N TRP A 372 -4.68 -2.49 18.02
CA TRP A 372 -4.18 -3.61 17.24
C TRP A 372 -5.27 -4.64 17.04
N ILE A 373 -5.70 -4.78 15.79
CA ILE A 373 -6.67 -5.76 15.33
C ILE A 373 -5.89 -6.97 14.82
N LYS A 374 -5.96 -8.07 15.56
CA LYS A 374 -5.46 -9.36 15.09
C LYS A 374 -6.63 -10.11 14.48
N LEU A 375 -6.53 -10.43 13.19
CA LEU A 375 -7.63 -11.08 12.48
C LEU A 375 -8.02 -12.43 13.11
N GLY A 376 -7.04 -13.19 13.59
CA GLY A 376 -7.30 -14.46 14.28
C GLY A 376 -8.13 -14.31 15.56
N ASP A 377 -7.98 -13.21 16.31
CA ASP A 377 -8.79 -12.91 17.51
C ASP A 377 -10.24 -12.57 17.13
N MET A 378 -10.51 -12.31 15.85
CA MET A 378 -11.84 -12.04 15.29
C MET A 378 -12.43 -13.24 14.52
N GLY A 379 -11.78 -14.40 14.57
CA GLY A 379 -12.20 -15.59 13.83
C GLY A 379 -11.87 -15.57 12.33
N ILE A 380 -11.10 -14.58 11.87
CA ILE A 380 -10.63 -14.47 10.48
C ILE A 380 -9.23 -15.07 10.40
N HIS A 381 -9.11 -16.19 9.68
CA HIS A 381 -7.92 -17.04 9.74
C HIS A 381 -7.24 -17.26 8.40
N GLY A 382 -5.92 -17.45 8.49
CA GLY A 382 -5.06 -17.90 7.41
C GLY A 382 -4.53 -16.80 6.51
N ASN A 383 -4.56 -15.57 7.00
CA ASN A 383 -4.18 -14.39 6.25
C ASN A 383 -2.70 -14.04 6.42
N GLY A 384 -2.04 -13.74 5.30
CA GLY A 384 -0.64 -13.31 5.24
C GLY A 384 -0.49 -11.81 5.01
N HIS A 385 0.69 -11.42 4.48
CA HIS A 385 1.10 -10.02 4.38
C HIS A 385 0.25 -9.17 3.43
N PHE A 386 -0.22 -9.77 2.35
CA PHE A 386 -1.07 -9.11 1.36
C PHE A 386 -2.54 -9.49 1.56
N LEU A 387 -3.02 -9.47 2.81
CA LEU A 387 -4.38 -9.85 3.21
C LEU A 387 -5.52 -9.19 2.40
N PHE A 388 -5.27 -8.03 1.79
CA PHE A 388 -6.22 -7.32 0.92
C PHE A 388 -6.29 -7.87 -0.52
N LEU A 389 -5.35 -8.72 -0.91
CA LEU A 389 -5.33 -9.47 -2.17
C LEU A 389 -5.81 -10.91 -2.00
N GLU A 390 -5.93 -11.39 -0.76
CA GLU A 390 -6.27 -12.77 -0.43
C GLU A 390 -7.78 -13.07 -0.60
N LYS A 391 -8.15 -14.35 -0.55
CA LYS A 391 -9.51 -14.85 -0.90
C LYS A 391 -10.64 -14.20 -0.11
N ASN A 392 -10.41 -13.91 1.16
CA ASN A 392 -11.36 -13.28 2.09
C ASN A 392 -11.12 -11.77 2.28
N ASN A 393 -10.48 -11.09 1.32
CA ASN A 393 -10.15 -9.66 1.44
C ASN A 393 -11.36 -8.75 1.75
N GLU A 394 -12.55 -9.04 1.23
CA GLU A 394 -13.76 -8.25 1.51
C GLU A 394 -14.26 -8.42 2.95
N GLU A 395 -14.04 -9.56 3.58
CA GLU A 395 -14.35 -9.80 5.00
C GLU A 395 -13.51 -8.90 5.90
N ILE A 396 -12.21 -8.78 5.59
CA ILE A 396 -11.27 -7.93 6.32
C ILE A 396 -11.60 -6.44 6.10
N ALA A 397 -11.95 -6.06 4.87
CA ALA A 397 -12.40 -4.70 4.59
C ALA A 397 -13.67 -4.35 5.37
N ALA A 398 -14.58 -5.31 5.58
CA ALA A 398 -15.78 -5.13 6.39
C ALA A 398 -15.49 -4.90 7.87
N VAL A 399 -14.53 -5.62 8.45
CA VAL A 399 -14.06 -5.38 9.82
C VAL A 399 -13.56 -3.93 10.00
N ILE A 400 -12.73 -3.47 9.07
CA ILE A 400 -12.20 -2.11 9.11
C ILE A 400 -13.35 -1.10 8.97
N ASN A 401 -14.21 -1.27 7.95
CA ASN A 401 -15.35 -0.37 7.72
C ASN A 401 -16.27 -0.27 8.95
N TYR A 402 -16.58 -1.40 9.59
CA TYR A 402 -17.39 -1.43 10.81
C TYR A 402 -16.73 -0.61 11.94
N GLY A 403 -15.41 -0.72 12.10
CA GLY A 403 -14.63 0.12 13.02
C GLY A 403 -14.75 1.61 12.71
N LEU A 404 -14.65 1.98 11.44
CA LEU A 404 -14.80 3.38 11.00
C LEU A 404 -16.22 3.92 11.22
N GLU A 405 -17.24 3.09 11.07
CA GLU A 405 -18.62 3.48 11.35
C GLU A 405 -18.83 3.81 12.83
N LYS A 406 -18.29 2.98 13.75
CA LYS A 406 -18.29 3.27 15.20
C LYS A 406 -17.48 4.53 15.55
N LEU A 407 -16.34 4.73 14.90
CA LEU A 407 -15.51 5.92 15.11
C LEU A 407 -16.26 7.24 14.82
N ASN A 408 -17.25 7.19 13.93
CA ASN A 408 -18.06 8.36 13.58
C ASN A 408 -19.34 8.50 14.42
N SER A 409 -19.81 7.45 15.09
CA SER A 409 -20.96 7.55 15.99
C SER A 409 -20.62 8.28 17.29
N ASP A 410 -19.37 8.22 17.74
CA ASP A 410 -18.92 8.75 19.03
C ASP A 410 -18.58 10.26 19.01
N ALA A 411 -19.30 11.02 18.16
CA ALA A 411 -19.14 12.44 17.87
C ALA A 411 -18.25 13.27 18.83
N ALA A 412 -17.03 13.57 18.37
CA ALA A 412 -16.24 14.71 18.81
C ALA A 412 -15.67 15.46 17.60
N ALA A 413 -16.51 15.85 16.63
CA ALA A 413 -16.10 16.85 15.63
C ALA A 413 -16.06 18.23 16.32
N PRO A 414 -15.02 19.07 16.11
CA PRO A 414 -14.01 19.00 15.05
C PRO A 414 -12.65 18.37 15.46
N GLY A 415 -12.59 17.53 16.49
CA GLY A 415 -11.36 16.86 16.95
C GLY A 415 -11.15 15.46 16.37
N HIS A 416 -9.95 14.89 16.63
CA HIS A 416 -9.71 13.46 16.41
C HIS A 416 -10.65 12.64 17.28
N PRO A 417 -11.25 11.56 16.74
CA PRO A 417 -12.10 10.69 17.52
C PRO A 417 -11.22 9.86 18.48
N SER A 418 -11.77 9.48 19.63
CA SER A 418 -11.17 8.41 20.42
C SER A 418 -11.52 7.07 19.78
N LEU A 419 -10.56 6.15 19.69
CA LEU A 419 -10.88 4.78 19.28
C LEU A 419 -11.84 4.16 20.29
N PRO A 420 -12.85 3.39 19.82
CA PRO A 420 -13.72 2.65 20.72
C PRO A 420 -12.89 1.65 21.53
N VAL A 421 -13.34 1.33 22.74
CA VAL A 421 -12.71 0.33 23.62
C VAL A 421 -12.86 -1.06 22.99
N ALA A 422 -11.93 -1.37 22.08
CA ALA A 422 -11.76 -2.62 21.34
C ALA A 422 -12.91 -3.05 20.39
N LEU A 423 -12.54 -3.36 19.15
CA LEU A 423 -13.34 -4.19 18.25
C LEU A 423 -13.06 -5.66 18.59
N THR A 424 -13.55 -6.15 19.73
CA THR A 424 -13.51 -7.59 20.04
C THR A 424 -14.59 -8.30 19.23
N GLY A 425 -14.29 -9.48 18.69
CA GLY A 425 -15.12 -10.27 17.76
C GLY A 425 -16.45 -10.80 18.30
N GLU A 426 -17.06 -10.14 19.29
CA GLU A 426 -18.41 -10.41 19.76
C GLU A 426 -19.32 -9.28 19.30
N ASN A 427 -19.80 -9.33 18.05
CA ASN A 427 -21.12 -8.85 17.62
C ASN A 427 -21.38 -9.21 16.16
#